data_AF-A0A8H7YTR7-F1
#
_entry.id   AF-A0A8H7YTR7-F1
#
_cell.length_a   1.000
_cell.length_b   1.000
_cell.length_c   1.000
_cell.angle_alpha   90.00
_cell.angle_beta   90.00
_cell.angle_gamma   90.00
#
_symmetry.space_group_name_H-M   'P 1'
#
loop_
_entity.id
_entity.type
_entity.pdbx_description
1 polymer ?
#
loop_
_entity_poly.entity_id
_entity_poly.type
_entity_poly.pdbx_seq_one_letter_code
_entity_poly.pdbx_strand_id
1 'polypeptide(L)' 'MSYNKIISKKVVDSFTRNGVNITISVATKTSIWERPNLAVDTVAKPFSASLKSFTGTLPEGTADVCARL' A
#
# COMPACT_ATOMS: atom_id res chain seq x y z
N MET A 1 0.36 23.33 -8.71
CA MET A 1 -0.44 22.20 -8.17
C MET A 1 0.48 21.32 -7.34
N SER A 2 0.27 21.22 -6.02
CA SER A 2 1.09 20.36 -5.16
C SER A 2 0.65 18.92 -5.34
N TYR A 3 1.42 18.13 -6.10
CA TYR A 3 1.17 16.70 -6.21
C TYR A 3 1.73 16.02 -4.98
N ASN A 4 0.85 15.47 -4.13
CA ASN A 4 1.20 14.58 -3.03
C ASN A 4 1.82 13.27 -3.60
N LYS A 5 3.08 13.37 -3.99
CA LYS A 5 3.85 12.32 -4.66
C LYS A 5 4.49 11.45 -3.59
N ILE A 6 4.32 10.14 -3.70
CA ILE A 6 5.01 9.18 -2.84
C ILE A 6 6.50 9.21 -3.21
N ILE A 7 7.34 9.62 -2.26
CA ILE A 7 8.80 9.65 -2.37
C ILE A 7 9.38 8.32 -1.90
N SER A 8 8.86 7.78 -0.81
CA SER A 8 9.23 6.45 -0.31
C SER A 8 8.05 5.71 0.28
N LYS A 9 8.13 4.38 0.22
CA LYS A 9 7.14 3.44 0.70
C LYS A 9 7.83 2.21 1.30
N LYS A 10 7.18 1.57 2.25
CA LYS A 10 7.61 0.31 2.87
C LYS A 10 6.68 -0.80 2.40
N VAL A 11 7.25 -1.89 1.90
CA VAL A 11 6.48 -3.12 1.63
C VAL A 11 6.20 -3.78 2.96
N VAL A 12 4.95 -4.15 3.20
CA VAL A 12 4.53 -4.71 4.49
C VAL A 12 3.97 -6.12 4.34
N ASP A 13 3.40 -6.45 3.19
CA ASP A 13 2.85 -7.77 2.93
C ASP A 13 2.79 -8.03 1.42
N SER A 14 2.54 -9.27 1.04
CA SER A 14 2.30 -9.67 -0.34
C SER A 14 1.34 -10.84 -0.39
N PHE A 15 0.47 -10.87 -1.38
CA PHE A 15 -0.44 -11.98 -1.59
C PHE A 15 -0.63 -12.25 -3.09
N THR A 16 -0.83 -13.52 -3.43
CA THR A 16 -1.08 -13.92 -4.81
C THR A 16 -2.58 -13.96 -5.07
N ARG A 17 -3.02 -13.33 -6.17
CA ARG A 17 -4.41 -13.40 -6.64
C ARG A 17 -4.42 -13.61 -8.14
N ASN A 18 -5.16 -14.61 -8.62
CA ASN A 18 -5.24 -14.97 -10.04
C ASN A 18 -3.86 -15.18 -10.71
N GLY A 19 -2.89 -15.75 -9.98
CA GLY A 19 -1.53 -15.97 -10.47
C GLY A 19 -0.64 -14.72 -10.50
N VAL A 20 -1.15 -13.54 -10.13
CA VAL A 20 -0.39 -12.30 -10.02
C VAL A 20 -0.02 -12.07 -8.55
N ASN A 21 1.27 -11.84 -8.29
CA ASN A 21 1.74 -11.47 -6.96
C ASN A 21 1.48 -9.97 -6.74
N ILE A 22 0.61 -9.66 -5.80
CA ILE A 22 0.26 -8.29 -5.42
C ILE A 22 1.03 -7.95 -4.15
N THR A 23 1.87 -6.92 -4.26
CA THR A 23 2.57 -6.36 -3.10
C THR A 23 1.71 -5.31 -2.42
N ILE A 24 1.74 -5.29 -1.09
CA ILE A 24 1.06 -4.31 -0.25
C ILE A 24 2.14 -3.41 0.32
N SER A 25 2.05 -2.12 -0.01
CA SER A 25 2.99 -1.13 0.46
C SER A 25 2.29 0.04 1.14
N VAL A 26 3.02 0.75 1.99
CA VAL A 26 2.52 1.92 2.71
C VAL A 26 3.49 3.06 2.49
N ALA A 27 2.99 4.23 2.07
CA ALA A 27 3.80 5.42 1.89
C ALA A 27 4.39 5.86 3.24
N THR A 28 5.71 6.02 3.28
CA THR A 28 6.45 6.50 4.44
C THR A 28 6.87 7.95 4.26
N LYS A 29 7.06 8.40 3.02
CA LYS A 29 7.33 9.80 2.71
C LYS A 29 6.60 10.23 1.46
N THR A 30 6.02 11.41 1.54
CA THR A 30 5.45 12.12 0.40
C THR A 30 6.11 13.48 0.25
N SER A 31 5.79 14.19 -0.83
CA SER A 31 6.18 15.59 -1.03
C SER A 31 5.58 16.55 0.01
N ILE A 32 4.60 16.13 0.80
CA ILE A 32 3.87 16.98 1.74
C ILE A 32 4.12 16.57 3.20
N TRP A 33 4.31 15.27 3.46
CA TRP A 33 4.46 14.75 4.82
C TRP A 33 5.39 13.54 4.89
N GLU A 34 5.88 13.27 6.09
CA GLU A 34 6.65 12.07 6.41
C GLU A 34 5.98 11.31 7.57
N ARG A 35 5.94 9.98 7.47
CA ARG A 35 5.33 9.08 8.44
C ARG A 35 6.40 8.21 9.09
N PRO A 36 6.47 8.18 10.42
CA PRO A 36 7.40 7.31 11.13
C PRO A 36 7.02 5.84 10.97
N ASN A 37 8.01 4.95 11.00
CA ASN A 37 7.83 3.51 10.80
C ASN A 37 6.80 2.87 11.76
N LEU A 38 6.69 3.38 13.00
CA LEU A 38 5.68 2.90 13.96
C LEU A 38 4.26 3.08 13.42
N ALA A 39 3.96 4.24 12.82
CA ALA A 39 2.66 4.52 12.22
C ALA A 39 2.43 3.73 10.93
N VAL A 40 3.49 3.31 10.24
CA VAL A 40 3.39 2.43 9.06
C VAL A 40 2.83 1.08 9.46
N ASP A 41 3.35 0.47 10.53
CA ASP A 41 2.90 -0.85 10.97
C ASP A 41 1.46 -0.80 11.52
N THR A 42 1.07 0.32 12.15
CA THR A 42 -0.33 0.58 12.56
C THR A 42 -1.28 0.65 11.37
N VAL A 43 -0.89 1.30 10.27
CA VAL A 43 -1.71 1.39 9.04
C VAL A 43 -1.71 0.07 8.27
N ALA A 44 -0.58 -0.63 8.27
CA ALA A 44 -0.42 -1.82 7.46
C ALA A 44 -1.28 -2.99 7.89
N LYS A 45 -1.45 -3.21 9.20
CA LYS A 45 -2.27 -4.32 9.73
C LYS A 45 -3.73 -4.29 9.25
N PRO A 46 -4.50 -3.20 9.45
CA PRO A 46 -5.87 -3.15 8.94
C PRO A 46 -5.89 -3.11 7.41
N PHE A 47 -4.91 -2.45 6.77
CA PHE A 47 -4.87 -2.36 5.31
C PHE A 47 -4.65 -3.70 4.62
N SER A 48 -3.71 -4.52 5.12
CA SER A 48 -3.46 -5.85 4.57
C SER A 48 -4.64 -6.79 4.80
N ALA A 49 -5.29 -6.71 5.96
CA ALA A 49 -6.51 -7.46 6.25
C ALA A 49 -7.67 -7.07 5.30
N SER A 50 -7.86 -5.77 5.05
CA SER A 50 -8.86 -5.29 4.10
C SER A 50 -8.57 -5.73 2.68
N LEU A 51 -7.32 -5.67 2.22
CA LEU A 51 -6.95 -6.11 0.87
C LEU A 51 -7.08 -7.62 0.67
N LYS A 52 -6.74 -8.41 1.69
CA LYS A 52 -6.94 -9.87 1.67
C LYS A 52 -8.42 -10.24 1.67
N SER A 53 -9.26 -9.46 2.36
CA SER A 53 -10.71 -9.67 2.41
C SER A 53 -11.45 -9.00 1.25
N PHE A 54 -10.77 -8.21 0.42
CA PHE A 54 -11.39 -7.49 -0.69
C PHE A 54 -11.76 -8.46 -1.80
N THR A 55 -13.05 -8.70 -1.97
CA THR A 55 -13.58 -9.61 -3.01
C THR A 55 -13.76 -8.94 -4.37
N GLY A 56 -13.65 -7.62 -4.45
CA GLY A 56 -13.78 -6.88 -5.71
C GLY A 56 -12.61 -7.11 -6.68
N THR A 57 -12.76 -6.61 -7.90
CA THR A 57 -11.75 -6.72 -8.95
C THR A 57 -10.68 -5.65 -8.75
N LEU A 58 -9.43 -6.07 -8.61
CA LEU A 58 -8.30 -5.15 -8.80
C LEU A 58 -8.09 -4.95 -10.31
N PRO A 59 -7.66 -3.76 -10.75
CA PRO A 59 -7.31 -3.54 -12.15
C PRO A 59 -6.30 -4.58 -12.63
N GLU A 60 -6.46 -5.04 -13.87
CA GLU A 60 -5.54 -6.01 -14.46
C GLU A 60 -4.10 -5.47 -14.45
N GLY A 61 -3.15 -6.34 -14.10
CA GLY A 61 -1.74 -5.96 -13.98
C GLY A 61 -1.37 -5.21 -12.70
N THR A 62 -2.27 -5.12 -11.71
CA THR A 62 -1.93 -4.56 -10.39
C THR A 62 -0.86 -5.41 -9.71
N ALA A 63 0.37 -4.92 -9.66
CA ALA A 63 1.50 -5.55 -8.98
C ALA A 63 1.75 -4.97 -7.57
N ASP A 64 1.27 -3.76 -7.30
CA ASP A 64 1.45 -3.07 -6.02
C ASP A 64 0.22 -2.24 -5.68
N VAL A 65 -0.24 -2.37 -4.43
CA VAL A 65 -1.28 -1.54 -3.84
C VAL A 65 -0.65 -0.76 -2.69
N CYS A 66 -0.53 0.56 -2.89
CA CYS A 66 0.13 1.45 -1.95
C CYS A 66 -0.87 2.31 -1.17
N ALA A 67 -0.86 2.20 0.16
CA ALA A 67 -1.61 3.11 1.03
C ALA A 67 -0.87 4.45 1.16
N ARG A 68 -1.40 5.50 0.50
CA ARG A 68 -0.91 6.88 0.63
C ARG A 68 -1.39 7.53 1.94
N LEU A 69 -2.71 7.76 2.06
CA LEU A 69 -3.36 8.69 3.00
C LEU A 69 -2.85 10.14 2.81
#